data_AF-A0A7S3SQZ2-F1
#
_entry.id   AF-A0A7S3SQZ2-F1
#
_cell.length_a   1.000
_cell.length_b   1.000
_cell.length_c   1.000
_cell.angle_alpha   90.00
_cell.angle_beta   90.00
_cell.angle_gamma   90.00
#
_symmetry.space_group_name_H-M   'P 1'
#
loop_
_entity.id
_entity.type
_entity.pdbx_description
1 polymer ?
#
loop_
_entity_poly.entity_id
_entity_poly.type
_entity_poly.pdbx_seq_one_letter_code
_entity_poly.pdbx_strand_id
1 'polypeptide(L)'
;AEGDRRPFKCFLDTGLVRTSTGARVFAALKGAVDGGLDIPHNDKRYAGYDLQDKSLDSETLERYIKGGVVAEYAEEMQEEEPEKYEAHFSRYHAAEFDPTELEDAMEGVLEAIREDPEHTKKARSKPADAKVWKAKKLTYDEKKANLKAKLESIVAAADDEQ
;
A
#
# COMPACT_ATOMS: atom_id res chain seq x y z
N ALA A 1 -15.56 8.05 -31.82
CA ALA A 1 -15.82 7.44 -33.13
C ALA A 1 -17.12 6.66 -33.05
N GLU A 2 -18.10 6.97 -33.90
CA GLU A 2 -19.33 6.17 -34.03
C GLU A 2 -18.95 4.79 -34.62
N GLY A 3 -18.97 3.74 -33.80
CA GLY A 3 -18.64 2.37 -34.21
C GLY A 3 -17.61 1.65 -33.34
N ASP A 4 -16.89 2.36 -32.46
CA ASP A 4 -15.92 1.75 -31.55
C ASP A 4 -16.56 1.12 -30.31
N ARG A 5 -15.87 0.15 -29.72
CA ARG A 5 -16.27 -0.44 -28.43
C ARG A 5 -16.34 0.65 -27.37
N ARG A 6 -17.42 0.64 -26.58
CA ARG A 6 -17.60 1.58 -25.47
C ARG A 6 -16.45 1.42 -24.46
N PRO A 7 -16.05 2.50 -23.76
CA PRO A 7 -15.09 2.42 -22.66
C PRO A 7 -15.51 1.37 -21.62
N PHE A 8 -14.54 0.76 -20.95
CA PHE A 8 -14.81 -0.22 -19.91
C PHE A 8 -15.41 0.49 -18.70
N LYS A 9 -16.65 0.14 -18.37
CA LYS A 9 -17.36 0.71 -17.22
C LYS A 9 -17.05 -0.06 -15.95
N CYS A 10 -16.63 0.64 -14.90
CA CYS A 10 -16.41 0.06 -13.58
C CYS A 10 -16.88 0.99 -12.45
N PHE A 11 -16.91 0.46 -11.22
CA PHE A 11 -17.34 1.17 -10.02
C PHE A 11 -16.23 1.13 -8.98
N LEU A 12 -16.05 2.23 -8.26
CA LEU A 12 -15.08 2.30 -7.17
C LEU A 12 -15.63 1.61 -5.92
N ASP A 13 -14.91 0.61 -5.42
CA ASP A 13 -15.11 0.05 -4.08
C ASP A 13 -14.08 0.64 -3.11
N THR A 14 -14.55 1.37 -2.11
CA THR A 14 -13.69 2.01 -1.10
C THR A 14 -13.41 1.11 0.10
N GLY A 15 -14.11 -0.02 0.23
CA GLY A 15 -14.03 -0.90 1.39
C GLY A 15 -14.26 -0.14 2.71
N LEU A 16 -13.29 -0.23 3.62
CA LEU A 16 -13.30 0.44 4.93
C LEU A 16 -12.63 1.81 4.93
N VAL A 17 -12.14 2.29 3.79
CA VAL A 17 -11.44 3.58 3.72
C VAL A 17 -12.44 4.72 3.89
N ARG A 18 -12.13 5.67 4.77
CA ARG A 18 -12.94 6.88 4.97
C ARG A 18 -12.90 7.75 3.72
N THR A 19 -14.08 8.04 3.16
CA THR A 19 -14.23 8.87 1.96
C THR A 19 -14.18 10.37 2.27
N SER A 20 -13.04 10.87 2.76
CA SER A 20 -12.79 12.30 2.95
C SER A 20 -12.35 12.97 1.64
N THR A 21 -12.55 14.29 1.53
CA THR A 21 -12.00 15.09 0.44
C THR A 21 -10.47 15.04 0.49
N GLY A 22 -9.83 14.82 -0.65
CA GLY A 22 -8.37 14.66 -0.75
C GLY A 22 -7.83 13.27 -0.35
N ALA A 23 -8.70 12.28 -0.11
CA ALA A 23 -8.21 10.92 0.18
C ALA A 23 -7.53 10.29 -1.05
N ARG A 24 -6.41 9.60 -0.84
CA ARG A 24 -5.59 8.98 -1.91
C ARG A 24 -6.34 7.98 -2.80
N VAL A 25 -7.41 7.36 -2.28
CA VAL A 25 -8.27 6.47 -3.08
C VAL A 25 -8.91 7.22 -4.26
N PHE A 26 -9.23 8.51 -4.08
CA PHE A 26 -9.78 9.33 -5.16
C PHE A 26 -8.71 9.80 -6.15
N ALA A 27 -7.44 9.93 -5.73
CA ALA A 27 -6.34 10.12 -6.67
C ALA A 27 -6.15 8.89 -7.58
N ALA A 28 -6.24 7.67 -7.01
CA ALA A 28 -6.24 6.44 -7.80
C ALA A 28 -7.45 6.36 -8.74
N LEU A 29 -8.64 6.81 -8.30
CA LEU A 29 -9.80 6.94 -9.18
C LEU A 29 -9.53 7.92 -10.33
N LYS A 30 -8.93 9.09 -10.07
CA LYS A 30 -8.59 10.07 -11.12
C LYS A 30 -7.63 9.47 -12.14
N GLY A 31 -6.57 8.79 -11.67
CA GLY A 31 -5.63 8.10 -12.55
C GLY A 31 -6.27 7.00 -13.38
N ALA A 32 -7.23 6.25 -12.82
CA ALA A 32 -8.00 5.25 -13.54
C ALA A 32 -8.90 5.85 -14.64
N VAL A 33 -9.55 6.98 -14.33
CA VAL A 33 -10.37 7.74 -15.30
C VAL A 33 -9.49 8.31 -16.41
N ASP A 34 -8.35 8.90 -16.07
CA ASP A 34 -7.37 9.44 -17.04
C ASP A 34 -6.72 8.35 -17.89
N GLY A 35 -6.63 7.14 -17.35
CA GLY A 35 -6.23 5.93 -18.08
C GLY A 35 -7.31 5.38 -19.02
N GLY A 36 -8.51 5.96 -19.07
CA GLY A 36 -9.56 5.62 -20.04
C GLY A 36 -10.68 4.72 -19.50
N LEU A 37 -10.77 4.52 -18.18
CA LEU A 37 -11.90 3.80 -17.57
C LEU A 37 -13.11 4.71 -17.38
N ASP A 38 -14.31 4.19 -17.67
CA ASP A 38 -15.57 4.88 -17.39
C ASP A 38 -16.02 4.56 -15.96
N ILE A 39 -15.66 5.44 -15.03
CA ILE A 39 -16.06 5.35 -13.62
C ILE A 39 -17.01 6.51 -13.31
N PRO A 40 -18.27 6.25 -12.90
CA PRO A 40 -19.18 7.31 -12.51
C PRO A 40 -18.72 7.93 -11.16
N HIS A 41 -18.38 9.22 -11.18
CA HIS A 41 -17.89 9.96 -10.00
C HIS A 41 -18.27 11.44 -10.07
N ASN A 42 -17.89 12.21 -9.03
CA ASN A 42 -17.98 13.67 -8.99
C ASN A 42 -16.72 14.25 -8.35
N ASP A 43 -16.55 15.56 -8.48
CA ASP A 43 -15.29 16.23 -8.12
C ASP A 43 -15.16 16.53 -6.62
N LYS A 44 -16.22 16.33 -5.83
CA LYS A 44 -16.31 16.76 -4.42
C LYS A 44 -15.30 16.08 -3.48
N ARG A 45 -14.66 15.02 -3.96
CA ARG A 45 -13.73 14.20 -3.18
C ARG A 45 -12.28 14.36 -3.62
N TYR A 46 -12.02 15.10 -4.69
CA TYR A 46 -10.66 15.42 -5.10
C TYR A 46 -9.98 16.40 -4.15
N ALA A 47 -8.65 16.36 -4.12
CA ALA A 47 -7.87 17.42 -3.48
C ALA A 47 -8.10 18.73 -4.24
N GLY A 48 -8.18 19.85 -3.53
CA GLY A 48 -8.48 21.16 -4.12
C GLY A 48 -9.97 21.46 -4.32
N TYR A 49 -10.88 20.59 -3.89
CA TYR A 49 -12.32 20.90 -3.91
C TYR A 49 -12.73 21.76 -2.72
N ASP A 50 -13.30 22.95 -2.99
CA ASP A 50 -13.83 23.85 -1.97
C ASP A 50 -15.32 23.60 -1.72
N LEU A 51 -15.70 23.43 -0.44
CA LEU A 51 -17.10 23.14 -0.06
C LEU A 51 -18.00 24.39 -0.11
N GLN A 52 -17.46 25.58 0.09
CA GLN A 52 -18.19 26.85 0.07
C GLN A 52 -18.44 27.29 -1.37
N ASP A 53 -17.38 27.34 -2.16
CA ASP A 53 -17.44 27.81 -3.55
C ASP A 53 -17.95 26.72 -4.51
N LYS A 54 -17.97 25.45 -4.05
CA LYS A 54 -18.39 24.28 -4.82
C LYS A 54 -17.66 24.14 -6.15
N SER A 55 -16.40 24.56 -6.16
CA SER A 55 -15.48 24.52 -7.28
C SER A 55 -14.31 23.59 -6.97
N LEU A 56 -13.74 23.01 -8.01
CA LEU A 56 -12.48 22.28 -7.95
C LEU A 56 -11.38 23.20 -8.47
N ASP A 57 -10.35 23.39 -7.66
CA ASP A 57 -9.07 23.90 -8.15
C ASP A 57 -8.27 22.76 -8.79
N SER A 58 -8.17 22.79 -10.12
CA SER A 58 -7.45 21.77 -10.89
C SER A 58 -5.94 21.84 -10.70
N GLU A 59 -5.39 23.03 -10.43
CA GLU A 59 -3.96 23.22 -10.22
C GLU A 59 -3.52 22.56 -8.92
N THR A 60 -4.26 22.77 -7.84
CA THR A 60 -4.06 22.02 -6.60
C THR A 60 -4.19 20.52 -6.83
N LEU A 61 -5.21 20.05 -7.56
CA LEU A 61 -5.36 18.61 -7.83
C LEU A 61 -4.13 18.04 -8.57
N GLU A 62 -3.65 18.72 -9.60
CA GLU A 62 -2.47 18.31 -10.39
C GLU A 62 -1.22 18.24 -9.51
N ARG A 63 -0.98 19.27 -8.69
CA ARG A 63 0.13 19.32 -7.74
C ARG A 63 0.11 18.14 -6.75
N TYR A 64 -1.06 17.75 -6.26
CA TYR A 64 -1.21 16.55 -5.40
C TYR A 64 -0.95 15.24 -6.16
N ILE A 65 -1.28 15.17 -7.46
CA ILE A 65 -1.05 13.97 -8.28
C ILE A 65 0.43 13.80 -8.59
N LYS A 66 1.12 14.88 -8.96
CA LYS A 66 2.55 14.85 -9.29
C LYS A 66 3.46 14.79 -8.05
N GLY A 67 2.91 15.09 -6.88
CA GLY A 67 3.67 15.04 -5.62
C GLY A 67 4.34 16.36 -5.26
N GLY A 68 3.97 17.48 -5.88
CA GLY A 68 4.51 18.81 -5.58
C GLY A 68 4.35 19.21 -4.12
N VAL A 69 3.27 18.79 -3.44
CA VAL A 69 3.10 19.02 -1.98
C VAL A 69 4.19 18.34 -1.14
N VAL A 70 4.71 17.20 -1.61
CA VAL A 70 5.80 16.50 -0.93
C VAL A 70 7.14 17.15 -1.25
N ALA A 71 7.32 17.65 -2.48
CA ALA A 71 8.49 18.42 -2.88
C ALA A 71 8.60 19.73 -2.08
N GLU A 72 7.54 20.52 -2.02
CA GLU A 72 7.48 21.74 -1.20
C GLU A 72 7.81 21.44 0.27
N TYR A 73 7.23 20.38 0.84
CA TYR A 73 7.51 19.99 2.22
C TYR A 73 8.96 19.55 2.44
N ALA A 74 9.58 18.95 1.43
CA ALA A 74 10.99 18.59 1.46
C ALA A 74 11.88 19.85 1.43
N GLU A 75 11.58 20.82 0.56
CA GLU A 75 12.29 22.09 0.47
C GLU A 75 12.21 22.88 1.80
N GLU A 76 11.00 23.08 2.32
CA GLU A 76 10.78 23.78 3.59
C GLU A 76 11.57 23.12 4.74
N MET A 77 11.51 21.79 4.85
CA MET A 77 12.18 21.07 5.93
C MET A 77 13.70 21.08 5.78
N GLN A 78 14.21 21.08 4.55
CA GLN A 78 15.64 21.14 4.28
C GLN A 78 16.23 22.49 4.74
N GLU A 79 15.48 23.59 4.57
CA GLU A 79 15.89 24.92 5.00
C GLU A 79 15.72 25.14 6.52
N GLU A 80 14.60 24.73 7.09
CA GLU A 80 14.27 25.02 8.50
C GLU A 80 14.87 24.00 9.49
N GLU A 81 14.87 22.71 9.14
CA GLU A 81 15.16 21.61 10.08
C GLU A 81 15.89 20.43 9.39
N PRO A 82 17.18 20.58 9.03
CA PRO A 82 17.92 19.58 8.24
C PRO A 82 18.01 18.20 8.91
N GLU A 83 18.08 18.14 10.25
CA GLU A 83 18.08 16.87 10.97
C GLU A 83 16.76 16.09 10.81
N LYS A 84 15.62 16.80 10.74
CA LYS A 84 14.32 16.15 10.53
C LYS A 84 14.14 15.76 9.06
N TYR A 85 14.69 16.54 8.14
CA TYR A 85 14.69 16.23 6.71
C TYR A 85 15.35 14.87 6.44
N GLU A 86 16.57 14.67 6.96
CA GLU A 86 17.30 13.41 6.80
C GLU A 86 16.51 12.22 7.37
N ALA A 87 15.82 12.40 8.50
CA ALA A 87 15.00 11.35 9.09
C ALA A 87 13.74 11.04 8.26
N HIS A 88 12.98 12.06 7.84
CA HIS A 88 11.73 11.90 7.10
C HIS A 88 11.96 11.33 5.69
N PHE A 89 13.01 11.81 5.01
CA PHE A 89 13.33 11.45 3.64
C PHE A 89 14.46 10.41 3.52
N SER A 90 14.83 9.74 4.62
CA SER A 90 15.85 8.70 4.67
C SER A 90 15.77 7.63 3.56
N ARG A 91 14.56 7.24 3.14
CA ARG A 91 14.36 6.27 2.05
C ARG A 91 14.63 6.84 0.67
N TYR A 92 14.38 8.13 0.46
CA TYR A 92 14.71 8.80 -0.78
C TYR A 92 16.23 8.93 -0.93
N HIS A 93 16.92 9.31 0.14
CA HIS A 93 18.39 9.31 0.16
C HIS A 93 19.00 7.93 -0.05
N ALA A 94 18.41 6.89 0.56
CA ALA A 94 18.85 5.51 0.34
C ALA A 94 18.62 5.02 -1.11
N ALA A 95 17.73 5.68 -1.86
CA ALA A 95 17.46 5.43 -3.27
C ALA A 95 18.20 6.41 -4.20
N GLU A 96 19.05 7.29 -3.65
CA GLU A 96 19.78 8.33 -4.39
C GLU A 96 18.85 9.26 -5.19
N PHE A 97 17.66 9.56 -4.63
CA PHE A 97 16.66 10.44 -5.24
C PHE A 97 16.41 11.67 -4.37
N ASP A 98 16.33 12.84 -5.01
CA ASP A 98 15.99 14.10 -4.34
C ASP A 98 14.45 14.27 -4.28
N PRO A 99 13.84 14.29 -3.09
CA PRO A 99 12.40 14.47 -2.96
C PRO A 99 11.86 15.80 -3.52
N THR A 100 12.70 16.83 -3.72
CA THR A 100 12.29 18.11 -4.33
C THR A 100 11.98 17.98 -5.82
N GLU A 101 12.63 17.02 -6.50
CA GLU A 101 12.43 16.75 -7.94
C GLU A 101 11.26 15.78 -8.22
N LEU A 102 10.44 15.47 -7.20
CA LEU A 102 9.38 14.46 -7.31
C LEU A 102 8.33 14.80 -8.37
N GLU A 103 7.98 16.08 -8.50
CA GLU A 103 6.97 16.55 -9.45
C GLU A 103 7.39 16.28 -10.90
N ASP A 104 8.60 16.67 -11.27
CA ASP A 104 9.17 16.45 -12.59
C ASP A 104 9.36 14.96 -12.89
N ALA A 105 9.85 14.19 -11.91
CA ALA A 105 10.03 12.75 -12.06
C ALA A 105 8.70 12.03 -12.34
N MET A 106 7.59 12.51 -11.77
CA MET A 106 6.28 11.87 -11.93
C MET A 106 5.75 11.96 -13.35
N GLU A 107 6.08 13.01 -14.10
CA GLU A 107 5.69 13.12 -15.52
C GLU A 107 6.32 12.01 -16.36
N GLY A 108 7.62 11.76 -16.17
CA GLY A 108 8.32 10.66 -16.84
C GLY A 108 7.78 9.28 -16.45
N VAL A 109 7.38 9.10 -15.18
CA VAL A 109 6.72 7.87 -14.73
C VAL A 109 5.38 7.65 -15.44
N LEU A 110 4.56 8.69 -15.58
CA LEU A 110 3.26 8.60 -16.26
C LEU A 110 3.42 8.29 -17.75
N GLU A 111 4.44 8.85 -18.41
CA GLU A 111 4.76 8.53 -19.80
C GLU A 111 5.22 7.08 -19.95
N ALA A 112 6.13 6.60 -19.09
CA ALA A 112 6.60 5.22 -19.11
C ALA A 112 5.46 4.20 -18.90
N ILE A 113 4.49 4.49 -18.02
CA ILE A 113 3.32 3.63 -17.80
C ILE A 113 2.43 3.56 -19.05
N ARG A 114 2.31 4.66 -19.80
CA ARG A 114 1.54 4.70 -21.06
C ARG A 114 2.25 3.95 -22.18
N GLU A 115 3.58 3.99 -22.20
CA GLU A 115 4.40 3.28 -23.20
C GLU A 115 4.39 1.77 -22.98
N ASP A 116 4.62 1.30 -21.75
CA ASP A 116 4.62 -0.13 -21.39
C ASP A 116 3.74 -0.43 -20.16
N PRO A 117 2.44 -0.73 -20.36
CA PRO A 117 1.55 -1.10 -19.27
C PRO A 117 1.65 -2.58 -18.85
N GLU A 118 2.49 -3.40 -19.50
CA GLU A 118 2.52 -4.84 -19.23
C GLU A 118 3.30 -5.20 -17.95
N HIS A 119 2.64 -5.97 -17.07
CA HIS A 119 3.30 -6.44 -15.85
C HIS A 119 4.12 -7.73 -16.08
N THR A 120 5.44 -7.63 -15.92
CA THR A 120 6.36 -8.78 -15.98
C THR A 120 6.34 -9.58 -14.67
N LYS A 121 5.82 -10.82 -14.73
CA LYS A 121 5.77 -11.72 -13.56
C LYS A 121 7.14 -12.34 -13.28
N LYS A 122 7.57 -12.34 -12.02
CA LYS A 122 8.76 -13.09 -11.60
C LYS A 122 8.53 -14.59 -11.79
N ALA A 123 9.54 -15.29 -12.33
CA ALA A 123 9.51 -16.74 -12.50
C ALA A 123 9.31 -17.43 -11.14
N ARG A 124 8.25 -18.26 -11.03
CA ARG A 124 7.99 -19.04 -9.82
C ARG A 124 8.67 -20.39 -9.95
N SER A 125 9.66 -20.67 -9.11
CA SER A 125 10.11 -22.04 -8.86
C SER A 125 9.08 -22.76 -7.98
N LYS A 126 8.97 -24.09 -8.09
CA LYS A 126 8.19 -24.86 -7.11
C LYS A 126 8.75 -24.54 -5.72
N PRO A 127 7.88 -24.20 -4.74
CA PRO A 127 8.36 -23.97 -3.38
C PRO A 127 9.04 -25.25 -2.89
N ALA A 128 10.15 -25.11 -2.15
CA ALA A 128 10.66 -26.19 -1.31
C ALA A 128 9.55 -26.69 -0.38
N ASP A 129 9.66 -27.91 0.14
CA ASP A 129 8.68 -28.50 1.07
C ASP A 129 8.20 -27.46 2.08
N ALA A 130 6.87 -27.37 2.25
CA ALA A 130 6.26 -26.32 3.05
C ALA A 130 6.86 -26.34 4.47
N LYS A 131 7.65 -25.32 4.81
CA LYS A 131 8.26 -25.20 6.12
C LYS A 131 7.16 -24.95 7.15
N VAL A 132 6.86 -25.97 7.96
CA VAL A 132 5.82 -25.89 8.99
C VAL A 132 6.45 -25.34 10.27
N TRP A 133 6.12 -24.09 10.60
CA TRP A 133 6.59 -23.42 11.82
C TRP A 133 5.73 -23.73 13.05
N LYS A 134 4.53 -24.26 12.83
CA LYS A 134 3.62 -24.66 13.90
C LYS A 134 3.98 -26.07 14.36
N ALA A 135 4.04 -26.27 15.67
CA ALA A 135 4.13 -27.62 16.21
C ALA A 135 2.99 -28.47 15.67
N LYS A 136 3.31 -29.69 15.23
CA LYS A 136 2.28 -30.65 14.83
C LYS A 136 1.43 -30.95 16.06
N LYS A 137 0.11 -30.99 15.89
CA LYS A 137 -0.80 -31.37 16.98
C LYS A 137 -0.46 -32.79 17.39
N LEU A 138 -0.24 -33.01 18.69
CA LEU A 138 -0.04 -34.35 19.24
C LEU A 138 -1.24 -35.23 18.88
N THR A 139 -0.93 -36.43 18.41
CA THR A 139 -1.90 -37.50 18.19
C THR A 139 -2.47 -37.98 19.53
N TYR A 140 -3.57 -38.74 19.47
CA TYR A 140 -4.19 -39.30 20.67
C TYR A 140 -3.25 -40.21 21.45
N ASP A 141 -2.50 -41.05 20.74
CA ASP A 141 -1.56 -42.00 21.36
C ASP A 141 -0.38 -41.29 22.02
N GLU A 142 0.17 -40.25 21.38
CA GLU A 142 1.22 -39.42 21.99
C GLU A 142 0.70 -38.68 23.24
N LYS A 143 -0.55 -38.18 23.22
CA LYS A 143 -1.17 -37.57 24.42
C LYS A 143 -1.34 -38.59 25.55
N LYS A 144 -1.75 -39.82 25.22
CA LYS A 144 -1.93 -40.90 26.20
C LYS A 144 -0.59 -41.35 26.79
N ALA A 145 0.44 -41.46 25.96
CA ALA A 145 1.80 -41.80 26.39
C ALA A 145 2.37 -40.71 27.31
N ASN A 146 2.23 -39.44 26.94
CA ASN A 146 2.66 -38.30 27.77
C ASN A 146 1.91 -38.26 29.11
N LEU A 147 0.61 -38.56 29.12
CA LEU A 147 -0.16 -38.65 30.36
C LEU A 147 0.33 -39.78 31.26
N LYS A 148 0.58 -40.98 30.69
CA LYS A 148 1.10 -42.14 31.43
C LYS A 148 2.47 -41.83 32.03
N ALA A 149 3.40 -41.31 31.23
CA ALA A 149 4.74 -40.94 31.69
C ALA A 149 4.68 -39.88 32.80
N LYS A 150 3.76 -38.91 32.68
CA LYS A 150 3.54 -37.90 33.73
C LYS A 150 3.03 -38.53 35.03
N LEU A 151 2.07 -39.46 34.97
CA LEU A 151 1.56 -40.16 36.15
C LEU A 151 2.64 -41.01 36.82
N GLU A 152 3.42 -41.77 36.05
CA GLU A 152 4.53 -42.59 36.57
C GLU A 152 5.60 -41.73 37.25
N SER A 153 5.95 -40.55 36.69
CA SER A 153 6.89 -39.62 37.33
C SER A 153 6.39 -39.06 38.66
N ILE A 154 5.09 -38.84 38.81
CA ILE A 154 4.49 -38.34 40.06
C ILE A 154 4.51 -39.43 41.13
N VAL A 155 4.21 -40.68 40.76
CA VAL A 155 4.25 -41.82 41.70
C VAL A 155 5.68 -42.06 42.18
N ALA A 156 6.66 -42.10 41.27
CA ALA A 156 8.06 -42.28 41.64
C ALA A 156 8.58 -41.16 42.56
N ALA A 157 8.21 -39.90 42.29
CA ALA A 157 8.59 -38.77 43.16
C ALA A 157 7.96 -38.85 44.56
N ALA A 158 6.76 -39.43 44.70
CA ALA A 158 6.12 -39.63 45.98
C ALA A 158 6.74 -40.79 46.79
N ASP A 159 7.28 -41.80 46.10
CA ASP A 159 7.99 -42.93 46.72
C ASP A 159 9.41 -42.53 47.18
N ASP A 160 10.09 -41.59 46.49
CA ASP A 160 11.41 -41.08 46.87
C ASP A 160 11.39 -40.05 48.03
N GLU A 161 10.22 -39.49 48.38
CA GLU A 161 10.03 -38.56 49.51
C GLU A 161 9.66 -39.26 50.85
N GLN A 162 9.58 -40.60 50.88
CA GLN A 162 9.38 -41.42 52.09
C GLN A 162 10.68 -42.03 52.62
#